data_AF-A0A7W1NBQ1-F1
#
_entry.id   AF-A0A7W1NBQ1-F1
#
_cell.length_a   1.000
_cell.length_b   1.000
_cell.length_c   1.000
_cell.angle_alpha   90.00
_cell.angle_beta   90.00
_cell.angle_gamma   90.00
#
_symmetry.space_group_name_H-M   'P 1'
#
loop_
_entity.id
_entity.type
_entity.pdbx_description
1 polymer ?
#
loop_
_entity_poly.entity_id
_entity_poly.type
_entity_poly.pdbx_seq_one_letter_code
_entity_poly.pdbx_strand_id
1 'polypeptide(L)'
;MSTLPSLALVAAVLLLGAAPVVADDVHMLDGRVLEGEVVSAPDEDPVRLRRGSGTLIVVQHIPRDQVAQVVFGTNERQLAVAALQAERVALSAHPDAGEAQAWWALAERARDLGDPGLARELAIEVVARDRGHADARRLMGMTLVKGVWMRANEAAVATGQILHQGRWMTWDERQAAIANQERRVGLAAARREAADERRAARASARVGTQLPYGPISTPAYSYDGYGYGYDNPYRRQPVIVTWPGCHVGSSYGSGLTVAGSGSSGSSSWSFNWHR
;
A
#
# COMPACT_ATOMS: atom_id res chain seq x y z
N MET A 1 -52.60 40.90 36.83
CA MET A 1 -52.89 39.53 36.35
C MET A 1 -52.31 39.39 34.96
N SER A 2 -51.11 38.80 34.85
CA SER A 2 -50.48 38.47 33.57
C SER A 2 -49.73 37.15 33.77
N THR A 3 -50.19 36.13 33.06
CA THR A 3 -49.72 34.74 33.10
C THR A 3 -48.64 34.51 32.06
N LEU A 4 -47.44 34.08 32.48
CA LEU A 4 -46.38 33.57 31.62
C LEU A 4 -46.48 32.03 31.55
N PRO A 5 -46.68 31.41 30.38
CA PRO A 5 -46.62 29.96 30.25
C PRO A 5 -45.26 29.48 29.72
N SER A 6 -44.82 28.35 30.28
CA SER A 6 -44.18 27.24 29.55
C SER A 6 -42.82 27.48 28.89
N LEU A 7 -41.76 27.48 29.70
CA LEU A 7 -40.36 27.35 29.25
C LEU A 7 -39.63 26.33 30.14
N ALA A 8 -40.18 25.13 30.28
CA ALA A 8 -39.66 24.12 31.21
C ALA A 8 -39.69 22.67 30.70
N LEU A 9 -39.80 22.42 29.39
CA LEU A 9 -39.98 21.05 28.86
C LEU A 9 -39.12 20.70 27.62
N VAL A 10 -37.86 21.15 27.56
CA VAL A 10 -36.91 20.75 26.49
C VAL A 10 -35.54 20.30 27.03
N ALA A 11 -35.42 19.98 28.32
CA ALA A 11 -34.15 19.59 28.95
C ALA A 11 -33.99 18.08 29.23
N ALA A 12 -34.85 17.22 28.68
CA ALA A 12 -34.94 15.79 29.09
C ALA A 12 -34.57 14.75 28.01
N VAL A 13 -34.04 15.14 26.84
CA VAL A 13 -33.87 14.20 25.69
C VAL A 13 -32.41 13.92 25.30
N LEU A 14 -31.41 14.49 25.99
CA LEU A 14 -29.98 14.31 25.65
C LEU A 14 -29.20 13.47 26.67
N LEU A 15 -29.87 12.50 27.29
CA LEU A 15 -29.27 11.39 28.05
C LEU A 15 -29.40 10.08 27.25
N LEU A 16 -29.16 10.13 25.94
CA LEU A 16 -28.85 8.92 25.17
C LEU A 16 -27.50 8.41 25.68
N GLY A 17 -27.57 7.45 26.60
CA GLY A 17 -26.41 6.81 27.19
C GLY A 17 -25.48 6.30 26.11
N ALA A 18 -24.22 6.71 26.18
CA ALA A 18 -23.14 6.02 25.52
C ALA A 18 -23.13 4.59 26.07
N ALA A 19 -23.68 3.64 25.31
CA ALA A 19 -23.52 2.24 25.63
C ALA A 19 -22.00 1.97 25.71
N PRO A 20 -21.51 1.27 26.75
CA PRO A 20 -20.10 0.93 26.84
C PRO A 20 -19.73 0.18 25.56
N VAL A 21 -18.76 0.74 24.83
CA VAL A 21 -18.18 0.07 23.67
C VAL A 21 -17.45 -1.14 24.21
N VAL A 22 -18.08 -2.31 24.09
CA VAL A 22 -17.41 -3.59 24.34
C VAL A 22 -16.50 -3.80 23.14
N ALA A 23 -15.20 -3.91 23.38
CA ALA A 23 -14.27 -4.29 22.34
C ALA A 23 -13.83 -5.73 22.61
N ASP A 24 -13.75 -6.51 21.55
CA ASP A 24 -13.47 -7.93 21.54
C ASP A 24 -12.05 -8.16 20.99
N ASP A 25 -11.46 -9.30 21.34
CA ASP A 25 -10.17 -9.71 20.80
C ASP A 25 -10.38 -10.76 19.71
N VAL A 26 -9.95 -10.46 18.50
CA VAL A 26 -9.97 -11.39 17.36
C VAL A 26 -8.58 -11.98 17.18
N HIS A 27 -8.43 -13.23 17.60
CA HIS A 27 -7.22 -14.02 17.39
C HIS A 27 -7.22 -14.58 15.97
N MET A 28 -6.14 -14.31 15.23
CA MET A 28 -5.93 -14.74 13.84
C MET A 28 -5.15 -16.06 13.80
N LEU A 29 -5.31 -16.84 12.72
CA LEU A 29 -4.55 -18.09 12.52
C LEU A 29 -3.03 -17.86 12.36
N ASP A 30 -2.61 -16.66 11.96
CA ASP A 30 -1.20 -16.27 11.86
C ASP A 30 -0.57 -15.85 13.21
N GLY A 31 -1.33 -15.92 14.29
CA GLY A 31 -0.90 -15.57 15.64
C GLY A 31 -1.06 -14.09 16.00
N ARG A 32 -1.55 -13.23 15.11
CA ARG A 32 -1.89 -11.84 15.44
C ARG A 32 -3.17 -11.76 16.26
N VAL A 33 -3.25 -10.76 17.13
CA VAL A 33 -4.47 -10.39 17.87
C VAL A 33 -4.92 -9.02 17.39
N LEU A 34 -6.17 -8.93 16.95
CA LEU A 34 -6.79 -7.68 16.52
C LEU A 34 -7.83 -7.27 17.55
N GLU A 35 -7.61 -6.13 18.20
CA GLU A 35 -8.52 -5.57 19.19
C GLU A 35 -9.55 -4.67 18.48
N GLY A 36 -10.84 -4.84 18.80
CA GLY A 36 -11.90 -3.98 18.27
C GLY A 36 -13.29 -4.54 18.57
N GLU A 37 -14.33 -3.77 18.32
CA GLU A 37 -15.70 -4.24 18.53
C GLU A 37 -16.14 -5.11 17.34
N VAL A 38 -16.53 -6.36 17.59
CA VAL A 38 -17.06 -7.23 16.54
C VAL A 38 -18.53 -6.89 16.32
N VAL A 39 -18.82 -6.26 15.17
CA VAL A 39 -20.17 -5.80 14.83
C VAL A 39 -20.98 -6.84 14.03
N SER A 40 -20.34 -7.93 13.62
CA SER A 40 -20.98 -9.07 12.94
C SER A 40 -21.28 -10.20 13.92
N ALA A 41 -22.07 -11.19 13.49
CA ALA A 41 -22.11 -12.44 14.24
C ALA A 41 -20.71 -13.13 14.20
N PRO A 42 -20.29 -13.86 15.25
CA PRO A 42 -18.98 -14.52 15.29
C PRO A 42 -18.75 -15.55 14.17
N ASP A 43 -19.82 -16.11 13.61
CA ASP A 43 -19.77 -17.08 12.52
C ASP A 43 -20.11 -16.48 11.15
N GLU A 44 -20.26 -15.15 11.05
CA GLU A 44 -20.50 -14.45 9.78
C GLU A 44 -19.21 -14.35 8.95
N ASP A 45 -19.33 -14.49 7.63
CA ASP A 45 -18.22 -14.26 6.68
C ASP A 45 -18.55 -13.08 5.76
N PRO A 46 -17.79 -11.97 5.81
CA PRO A 46 -16.62 -11.72 6.65
C PRO A 46 -16.96 -11.28 8.09
N VAL A 47 -16.06 -11.58 9.03
CA VAL A 47 -16.10 -11.00 10.38
C VAL A 47 -15.79 -9.51 10.29
N ARG A 48 -16.69 -8.67 10.80
CA ARG A 48 -16.59 -7.21 10.73
C ARG A 48 -16.09 -6.68 12.06
N LEU A 49 -14.85 -6.20 12.07
CA LEU A 49 -14.20 -5.63 13.25
C LEU A 49 -14.17 -4.11 13.15
N ARG A 50 -14.88 -3.42 14.06
CA ARG A 50 -14.89 -1.96 14.17
C ARG A 50 -13.77 -1.50 15.11
N ARG A 51 -12.86 -0.67 14.60
CA ARG A 51 -11.75 -0.08 15.36
C ARG A 51 -11.81 1.44 15.29
N GLY A 52 -11.66 2.09 16.45
CA GLY A 52 -11.61 3.54 16.57
C GLY A 52 -10.22 4.01 16.98
N SER A 53 -9.72 5.07 16.34
CA SER A 53 -8.56 5.83 16.82
C SER A 53 -8.88 7.31 16.71
N GLY A 54 -9.14 7.96 17.85
CA GLY A 54 -9.68 9.32 17.88
C GLY A 54 -11.03 9.39 17.17
N THR A 55 -11.15 10.26 16.16
CA THR A 55 -12.38 10.43 15.36
C THR A 55 -12.51 9.44 14.20
N LEU A 56 -11.46 8.70 13.87
CA LEU A 56 -11.48 7.77 12.75
C LEU A 56 -12.04 6.43 13.22
N ILE A 57 -13.15 6.00 12.62
CA ILE A 57 -13.72 4.66 12.79
C ILE A 57 -13.47 3.87 11.51
N VAL A 58 -12.82 2.73 11.62
CA VAL A 58 -12.55 1.80 10.51
C VAL A 58 -13.28 0.50 10.79
N VAL A 59 -14.08 0.05 9.84
CA VAL A 59 -14.64 -1.31 9.85
C VAL A 59 -13.78 -2.17 8.93
N GLN A 60 -13.05 -3.11 9.52
CA GLN A 60 -12.24 -4.07 8.79
C GLN A 60 -13.06 -5.33 8.55
N HIS A 61 -13.07 -5.80 7.30
CA HIS A 61 -13.64 -7.09 6.94
C HIS A 61 -12.54 -8.14 6.94
N ILE A 62 -12.68 -9.15 7.78
CA ILE A 62 -11.71 -10.23 7.96
C ILE A 62 -12.38 -11.52 7.51
N PRO A 63 -11.83 -12.23 6.50
CA PRO A 63 -12.34 -13.53 6.10
C PRO A 63 -12.41 -14.50 7.28
N ARG A 64 -13.52 -15.22 7.44
CA ARG A 64 -13.74 -16.08 8.62
C ARG A 64 -12.71 -17.21 8.71
N ASP A 65 -12.19 -17.67 7.57
CA ASP A 65 -11.15 -18.69 7.45
C ASP A 65 -9.78 -18.25 7.97
N GLN A 66 -9.57 -16.94 8.22
CA GLN A 66 -8.35 -16.40 8.83
C GLN A 66 -8.49 -16.19 10.35
N VAL A 67 -9.69 -16.32 10.90
CA VAL A 67 -9.98 -16.08 12.32
C VAL A 67 -9.90 -17.40 13.10
N ALA A 68 -9.00 -17.45 14.07
CA ALA A 68 -8.85 -18.59 14.97
C ALA A 68 -9.92 -18.60 16.06
N GLN A 69 -10.11 -17.46 16.73
CA GLN A 69 -11.02 -17.32 17.87
C GLN A 69 -11.44 -15.86 18.04
N VAL A 70 -12.68 -15.63 18.45
CA VAL A 70 -13.17 -14.33 18.92
C VAL A 70 -13.42 -14.44 20.43
N VAL A 71 -12.74 -13.63 21.22
CA VAL A 71 -12.93 -13.53 22.67
C VAL A 71 -13.73 -12.27 22.93
N PHE A 72 -14.99 -12.45 23.30
CA PHE A 72 -15.89 -11.36 23.66
C PHE A 72 -15.62 -10.88 25.09
N GLY A 73 -15.62 -9.56 25.29
CA GLY A 73 -15.51 -8.96 26.62
C GLY A 73 -14.32 -8.02 26.79
N THR A 74 -14.25 -7.37 27.96
CA THR A 74 -13.31 -6.27 28.19
C THR A 74 -11.87 -6.75 28.39
N ASN A 75 -10.99 -6.40 27.46
CA ASN A 75 -9.54 -6.63 27.53
C ASN A 75 -8.88 -5.70 28.58
N GLU A 76 -7.80 -6.16 29.23
CA GLU A 76 -6.96 -5.37 30.15
C GLU A 76 -6.57 -4.00 29.59
N ARG A 77 -6.19 -3.94 28.31
CA ARG A 77 -5.85 -2.69 27.66
C ARG A 77 -7.02 -1.71 27.62
N GLN A 78 -8.23 -2.20 27.40
CA GLN A 78 -9.43 -1.35 27.35
C GLN A 78 -9.79 -0.83 28.73
N LEU A 79 -9.67 -1.65 29.77
CA LEU A 79 -9.81 -1.21 31.16
C LEU A 79 -8.81 -0.10 31.47
N ALA A 80 -7.56 -0.23 31.00
CA ALA A 80 -6.54 0.80 31.17
C ALA A 80 -6.89 2.10 30.41
N VAL A 81 -7.36 2.02 29.16
CA VAL A 81 -7.81 3.19 28.39
C VAL A 81 -9.03 3.86 29.04
N ALA A 82 -10.01 3.08 29.51
CA ALA A 82 -11.19 3.59 30.20
C ALA A 82 -10.81 4.28 31.52
N ALA A 83 -9.85 3.73 32.27
CA ALA A 83 -9.29 4.37 33.46
C ALA A 83 -8.63 5.71 33.11
N LEU A 84 -7.81 5.78 32.06
CA LEU A 84 -7.22 7.04 31.60
C LEU A 84 -8.27 8.08 31.19
N GLN A 85 -9.36 7.65 30.54
CA GLN A 85 -10.47 8.55 30.19
C GLN A 85 -11.21 9.07 31.41
N ALA A 86 -11.47 8.22 32.41
CA ALA A 86 -12.08 8.62 33.67
C ALA A 86 -11.18 9.64 34.41
N GLU A 87 -9.87 9.40 34.45
CA GLU A 87 -8.89 10.33 35.02
C GLU A 87 -8.83 11.66 34.25
N ARG A 88 -8.87 11.62 32.91
CA ARG A 88 -8.98 12.82 32.06
C ARG A 88 -10.22 13.64 32.42
N VAL A 89 -11.38 12.99 32.60
CA VAL A 89 -12.62 13.67 32.99
C VAL A 89 -12.48 14.28 34.39
N ALA A 90 -11.90 13.56 35.34
CA ALA A 90 -11.65 14.04 36.69
C ALA A 90 -10.71 15.27 36.70
N LEU A 91 -9.60 15.24 35.95
CA LEU A 91 -8.71 16.40 35.81
C LEU A 91 -9.38 17.58 35.11
N SER A 92 -10.27 17.33 34.16
CA SER A 92 -11.01 18.40 33.46
C SER A 92 -12.02 19.10 34.37
N ALA A 93 -12.54 18.41 35.39
CA ALA A 93 -13.48 18.99 36.35
C ALA A 93 -12.83 20.03 37.28
N HIS A 94 -11.50 20.08 37.35
CA HIS A 94 -10.76 21.03 38.18
C HIS A 94 -9.75 21.83 37.34
N PRO A 95 -10.20 22.85 36.56
CA PRO A 95 -9.37 23.60 35.63
C PRO A 95 -8.15 24.27 36.31
N ASP A 96 -8.34 24.75 37.54
CA ASP A 96 -7.31 25.46 38.31
C ASP A 96 -6.35 24.53 39.06
N ALA A 97 -6.71 23.24 39.22
CA ALA A 97 -5.91 22.25 39.96
C ALA A 97 -5.17 21.27 39.04
N GLY A 98 -5.52 21.22 37.75
CA GLY A 98 -4.85 20.38 36.79
C GLY A 98 -3.49 20.95 36.39
N GLU A 99 -2.45 20.71 37.19
CA GLU A 99 -1.07 21.03 36.82
C GLU A 99 -0.73 20.37 35.47
N ALA A 100 0.00 21.08 34.60
CA ALA A 100 0.43 20.56 33.30
C ALA A 100 1.14 19.19 33.42
N GLN A 101 1.82 18.97 34.55
CA GLN A 101 2.49 17.71 34.87
C GLN A 101 1.53 16.51 35.03
N ALA A 102 0.33 16.71 35.62
CA ALA A 102 -0.65 15.64 35.78
C ALA A 102 -1.21 15.19 34.41
N TRP A 103 -1.47 16.16 33.53
CA TRP A 103 -1.87 15.90 32.15
C TRP A 103 -0.75 15.22 31.35
N TRP A 104 0.50 15.58 31.60
CA TRP A 104 1.65 14.95 30.96
C TRP A 104 1.79 13.49 31.38
N ALA A 105 1.62 13.18 32.67
CA ALA A 105 1.64 11.81 33.18
C ALA A 105 0.54 10.92 32.55
N LEU A 106 -0.64 11.48 32.23
CA LEU A 106 -1.66 10.77 31.45
C LEU A 106 -1.20 10.52 30.01
N ALA A 107 -0.60 11.53 29.37
CA ALA A 107 -0.10 11.41 28.00
C ALA A 107 0.98 10.32 27.87
N GLU A 108 1.89 10.23 28.84
CA GLU A 108 2.91 9.18 28.90
C GLU A 108 2.29 7.79 29.06
N ARG A 109 1.35 7.61 30.00
CA ARG A 109 0.64 6.33 30.14
C ARG A 109 -0.13 5.94 28.89
N ALA A 110 -0.80 6.89 28.23
CA ALA A 110 -1.48 6.62 26.95
C ALA A 110 -0.50 6.16 25.87
N ARG A 111 0.68 6.78 25.79
CA ARG A 111 1.76 6.39 24.88
C ARG A 111 2.25 4.98 25.19
N ASP A 112 2.46 4.67 26.46
CA ASP A 112 2.99 3.38 26.91
C ASP A 112 1.97 2.24 26.70
N LEU A 113 0.67 2.55 26.73
CA LEU A 113 -0.41 1.66 26.29
C LEU A 113 -0.51 1.51 24.76
N GLY A 114 0.34 2.19 23.99
CA GLY A 114 0.34 2.13 22.54
C GLY A 114 -0.83 2.86 21.88
N ASP A 115 -1.41 3.87 22.53
CA ASP A 115 -2.42 4.77 21.95
C ASP A 115 -1.81 6.15 21.64
N PRO A 116 -1.13 6.30 20.48
CA PRO A 116 -0.48 7.56 20.11
C PRO A 116 -1.50 8.67 19.80
N GLY A 117 -2.75 8.33 19.48
CA GLY A 117 -3.82 9.29 19.24
C GLY A 117 -4.21 9.99 20.54
N LEU A 118 -4.58 9.21 21.55
CA LEU A 118 -4.90 9.72 22.88
C LEU A 118 -3.72 10.44 23.52
N ALA A 119 -2.50 9.89 23.41
CA ALA A 119 -1.30 10.54 23.92
C ALA A 119 -1.09 11.93 23.30
N ARG A 120 -1.34 12.08 22.00
CA ARG A 120 -1.24 13.37 21.30
C ARG A 120 -2.35 14.34 21.71
N GLU A 121 -3.58 13.87 21.90
CA GLU A 121 -4.67 14.70 22.43
C GLU A 121 -4.35 15.24 23.82
N LEU A 122 -3.87 14.39 24.72
CA LEU A 122 -3.46 14.79 26.06
C LEU A 122 -2.27 15.75 26.03
N ALA A 123 -1.32 15.57 25.10
CA ALA A 123 -0.22 16.52 24.92
C ALA A 123 -0.70 17.92 24.48
N ILE A 124 -1.77 18.02 23.70
CA ILE A 124 -2.38 19.33 23.35
C ILE A 124 -2.89 20.02 24.62
N GLU A 125 -3.57 19.27 25.50
CA GLU A 125 -4.05 19.77 26.79
C GLU A 125 -2.90 20.23 27.72
N VAL A 126 -1.76 19.52 27.70
CA VAL A 126 -0.54 19.93 28.40
C VAL A 126 -0.03 21.26 27.86
N VAL A 127 0.12 21.41 26.54
CA VAL A 127 0.66 22.64 25.91
C VAL A 127 -0.28 23.83 26.09
N ALA A 128 -1.60 23.59 26.17
CA ALA A 128 -2.57 24.63 26.47
C ALA A 128 -2.36 25.24 27.87
N ARG A 129 -1.91 24.42 28.84
CA ARG A 129 -1.64 24.82 30.23
C ARG A 129 -0.23 25.34 30.42
N ASP A 130 0.77 24.62 29.91
CA ASP A 130 2.17 25.03 29.87
C ASP A 130 2.66 25.12 28.43
N ARG A 131 2.70 26.34 27.91
CA ARG A 131 3.18 26.62 26.54
C ARG A 131 4.65 26.27 26.35
N GLY A 132 5.44 26.21 27.42
CA GLY A 132 6.87 25.91 27.42
C GLY A 132 7.20 24.41 27.46
N HIS A 133 6.20 23.54 27.66
CA HIS A 133 6.42 22.12 27.86
C HIS A 133 7.05 21.43 26.63
N ALA A 134 8.36 21.23 26.66
CA ALA A 134 9.13 20.76 25.52
C ALA A 134 8.75 19.33 25.10
N ASP A 135 8.52 18.42 26.06
CA ASP A 135 8.20 17.02 25.77
C ASP A 135 6.83 16.83 25.09
N ALA A 136 5.80 17.52 25.59
CA ALA A 136 4.48 17.52 24.97
C ALA A 136 4.53 18.02 23.52
N ARG A 137 5.28 19.10 23.25
CA ARG A 137 5.46 19.60 21.87
C ARG A 137 6.21 18.61 20.97
N ARG A 138 7.24 17.95 21.50
CA ARG A 138 7.94 16.87 20.78
C ARG A 138 7.01 15.69 20.48
N LEU A 139 6.16 15.28 21.44
CA LEU A 139 5.16 14.23 21.25
C LEU A 139 4.14 14.59 20.17
N MET A 140 3.79 15.87 20.04
CA MET A 140 2.95 16.39 18.95
C MET A 140 3.66 16.44 17.58
N GLY A 141 4.94 16.09 17.50
CA GLY A 141 5.75 16.15 16.28
C GLY A 141 6.24 17.56 15.93
N MET A 142 6.33 18.46 16.92
CA MET A 142 6.94 19.78 16.74
C MET A 142 8.44 19.74 17.04
N THR A 143 9.19 20.60 16.37
CA THR A 143 10.63 20.76 16.55
C THR A 143 10.95 22.21 16.89
N LEU A 144 11.89 22.44 17.81
CA LEU A 144 12.34 23.78 18.16
C LEU A 144 13.38 24.26 17.13
N VAL A 145 13.04 25.28 16.34
CA VAL A 145 13.93 25.88 15.34
C VAL A 145 14.08 27.37 15.65
N LYS A 146 15.31 27.81 15.93
CA LYS A 146 15.62 29.21 16.29
C LYS A 146 14.75 29.75 17.43
N GLY A 147 14.50 28.91 18.44
CA GLY A 147 13.70 29.29 19.62
C GLY A 147 12.18 29.26 19.41
N VAL A 148 11.69 28.89 18.21
CA VAL A 148 10.26 28.78 17.90
C VAL A 148 9.90 27.32 17.65
N TRP A 149 8.85 26.85 18.32
CA TRP A 149 8.30 25.53 18.08
C TRP A 149 7.51 25.52 16.77
N MET A 150 7.97 24.71 15.81
CA MET A 150 7.43 24.61 14.47
C MET A 150 7.00 23.19 14.17
N ARG A 151 5.97 23.01 13.34
CA ARG A 151 5.64 21.70 12.76
C ARG A 151 6.77 21.26 11.82
N ALA A 152 6.89 19.97 11.55
CA ALA A 152 7.97 19.43 10.71
C ALA A 152 8.06 20.11 9.31
N ASN A 153 6.92 20.42 8.70
CA ASN A 153 6.87 21.14 7.41
C ASN A 153 7.34 22.61 7.54
N GLU A 154 6.92 23.30 8.60
CA GLU A 154 7.34 24.68 8.89
C GLU A 154 8.83 24.75 9.20
N ALA A 155 9.34 23.78 9.96
CA ALA A 155 10.76 23.64 10.27
C ALA A 155 11.60 23.41 9.00
N ALA A 156 11.12 22.57 8.07
CA ALA A 156 11.77 22.36 6.78
C ALA A 156 11.81 23.66 5.95
N VAL A 157 10.69 24.38 5.87
CA VAL A 157 10.65 25.68 5.17
C VAL A 157 11.57 26.72 5.83
N ALA A 158 11.57 26.80 7.17
CA ALA A 158 12.42 27.72 7.93
C ALA A 158 13.93 27.43 7.79
N THR A 159 14.28 26.21 7.39
CA THR A 159 15.66 25.78 7.07
C THR A 159 16.00 25.89 5.58
N GLY A 160 15.11 26.47 4.77
CA GLY A 160 15.34 26.68 3.33
C GLY A 160 15.13 25.42 2.48
N GLN A 161 14.48 24.40 3.04
CA GLN A 161 14.10 23.19 2.30
C GLN A 161 12.76 23.38 1.60
N ILE A 162 12.58 22.67 0.51
CA ILE A 162 11.36 22.63 -0.29
C ILE A 162 10.91 21.20 -0.52
N LEU A 163 9.60 21.00 -0.61
CA LEU A 163 9.01 19.68 -0.90
C LEU A 163 9.11 19.40 -2.40
N HIS A 164 9.91 18.41 -2.79
CA HIS A 164 10.04 17.96 -4.17
C HIS A 164 9.86 16.43 -4.23
N GLN A 165 8.87 15.98 -5.00
CA GLN A 165 8.54 14.54 -5.15
C GLN A 165 8.33 13.80 -3.82
N GLY A 166 7.62 14.44 -2.87
CA GLY A 166 7.33 13.85 -1.56
C GLY A 166 8.49 13.84 -0.56
N ARG A 167 9.62 14.46 -0.90
CA ARG A 167 10.80 14.58 -0.02
C ARG A 167 11.16 16.04 0.19
N TRP A 168 11.49 16.40 1.44
CA TRP A 168 12.10 17.69 1.76
C TRP A 168 13.56 17.67 1.32
N MET A 169 13.96 18.63 0.51
CA MET A 169 15.33 18.80 0.04
C MET A 169 15.68 20.28 -0.09
N THR A 170 16.96 20.62 -0.01
CA THR A 170 17.43 21.99 -0.27
C THR A 170 17.23 22.36 -1.74
N TRP A 171 17.27 23.66 -2.03
CA TRP A 171 17.16 24.14 -3.42
C TRP A 171 18.24 23.56 -4.33
N ASP A 172 19.50 23.51 -3.87
CA ASP A 172 20.63 22.99 -4.63
C ASP A 172 20.48 21.50 -4.92
N GLU A 173 20.03 20.73 -3.93
CA GLU A 173 19.72 19.30 -4.11
C GLU A 173 18.61 19.09 -5.15
N ARG A 174 17.57 19.93 -5.15
CA ARG A 174 16.52 19.88 -6.18
C ARG A 174 17.10 20.13 -7.57
N GLN A 175 17.94 21.15 -7.73
CA GLN A 175 18.56 21.45 -9.02
C GLN A 175 19.44 20.29 -9.50
N ALA A 176 20.24 19.70 -8.59
CA ALA A 176 21.03 18.52 -8.89
C ALA A 176 20.16 17.31 -9.27
N ALA A 177 19.05 17.09 -8.58
CA ALA A 177 18.11 16.01 -8.89
C ALA A 177 17.48 16.18 -10.28
N ILE A 178 17.09 17.39 -10.66
CA ILE A 178 16.55 17.71 -11.99
C ILE A 178 17.62 17.47 -13.06
N ALA A 179 18.82 18.03 -12.89
CA ALA A 179 19.92 17.85 -13.85
C ALA A 179 20.32 16.37 -14.00
N ASN A 180 20.31 15.60 -12.91
CA ASN A 180 20.56 14.16 -12.96
C ASN A 180 19.45 13.42 -13.72
N GLN A 181 18.19 13.80 -13.52
CA GLN A 181 17.07 13.20 -14.23
C GLN A 181 17.13 13.51 -15.73
N GLU A 182 17.42 14.76 -16.10
CA GLU A 182 17.62 15.18 -17.49
C GLU A 182 18.77 14.41 -18.15
N ARG A 183 19.90 14.27 -17.45
CA ARG A 183 21.04 13.46 -17.94
C ARG A 183 20.64 12.01 -18.17
N ARG A 184 19.87 11.41 -17.27
CA ARG A 184 19.38 10.02 -17.43
C ARG A 184 18.44 9.89 -18.63
N VAL A 185 17.53 10.84 -18.83
CA VAL A 185 16.62 10.86 -19.97
C VAL A 185 17.41 11.04 -21.28
N GLY A 186 18.36 11.98 -21.32
CA GLY A 186 19.23 12.21 -22.48
C GLY A 186 20.07 10.98 -22.84
N LEU A 187 20.70 10.33 -21.85
CA LEU A 187 21.44 9.08 -22.06
C LEU A 187 20.54 7.94 -22.54
N ALA A 188 19.31 7.83 -22.04
CA ALA A 188 18.35 6.82 -22.49
C ALA A 188 17.91 7.08 -23.94
N ALA A 189 17.67 8.33 -24.31
CA ALA A 189 17.33 8.73 -25.68
C ALA A 189 18.49 8.42 -26.65
N ALA A 190 19.72 8.82 -26.32
CA ALA A 190 20.90 8.54 -27.13
C ALA A 190 21.15 7.03 -27.31
N ARG A 191 20.91 6.22 -26.25
CA ARG A 191 21.01 4.76 -26.34
C ARG A 191 19.96 4.17 -27.28
N ARG A 192 18.73 4.71 -27.27
CA ARG A 192 17.65 4.28 -28.15
C ARG A 192 17.97 4.62 -29.60
N GLU A 193 18.40 5.85 -29.88
CA GLU A 193 18.82 6.29 -31.21
C GLU A 193 19.96 5.41 -31.75
N ALA A 194 21.02 5.19 -30.97
CA ALA A 194 22.11 4.32 -31.39
C ALA A 194 21.67 2.86 -31.61
N ALA A 195 20.64 2.38 -30.89
CA ALA A 195 20.06 1.07 -31.15
C ALA A 195 19.26 1.04 -32.46
N ASP A 196 18.55 2.12 -32.76
CA ASP A 196 17.74 2.29 -33.97
C ASP A 196 18.65 2.40 -35.21
N GLU A 197 19.72 3.16 -35.14
CA GLU A 197 20.77 3.24 -36.17
C GLU A 197 21.41 1.87 -36.42
N ARG A 198 21.78 1.13 -35.36
CA ARG A 198 22.30 -0.24 -35.50
C ARG A 198 21.29 -1.18 -36.16
N ARG A 199 20.00 -1.02 -35.88
CA ARG A 199 18.93 -1.79 -36.53
C ARG A 199 18.80 -1.41 -38.02
N ALA A 200 18.81 -0.12 -38.34
CA ALA A 200 18.74 0.38 -39.71
C ALA A 200 19.95 -0.07 -40.54
N ALA A 201 21.17 0.02 -39.99
CA ALA A 201 22.40 -0.44 -40.63
C ALA A 201 22.40 -1.96 -40.91
N ARG A 202 21.86 -2.77 -39.99
CA ARG A 202 21.67 -4.20 -40.21
C ARG A 202 20.63 -4.50 -41.28
N ALA A 203 19.54 -3.73 -41.32
CA ALA A 203 18.50 -3.88 -42.32
C ALA A 203 19.02 -3.53 -43.72
N SER A 204 19.78 -2.45 -43.88
CA SER A 204 20.37 -2.06 -45.16
C SER A 204 21.45 -3.05 -45.63
N ALA A 205 22.31 -3.54 -44.73
CA ALA A 205 23.28 -4.58 -45.06
C ALA A 205 22.62 -5.87 -45.59
N ARG A 206 21.47 -6.26 -45.00
CA ARG A 206 20.72 -7.45 -45.43
C ARG A 206 20.12 -7.30 -46.83
N VAL A 207 19.66 -6.11 -47.21
CA VAL A 207 19.12 -5.84 -48.56
C VAL A 207 20.23 -5.91 -49.62
N GLY A 208 21.45 -5.46 -49.30
CA GLY A 208 22.60 -5.56 -50.21
C GLY A 208 23.10 -6.99 -50.41
N THR A 209 23.00 -7.85 -49.40
CA THR A 209 23.29 -9.29 -49.48
C THR A 209 22.02 -10.09 -49.77
N GLN A 210 21.26 -9.67 -50.78
CA GLN A 210 20.23 -10.53 -51.38
C GLN A 210 20.97 -11.67 -52.10
N LEU A 211 21.44 -12.64 -51.30
CA LEU A 211 21.82 -13.95 -51.81
C LEU A 211 20.67 -14.39 -52.71
N PRO A 212 20.94 -14.86 -53.94
CA PRO A 212 19.93 -15.43 -54.81
C PRO A 212 19.47 -16.74 -54.19
N TYR A 213 18.72 -16.65 -53.09
CA TYR A 213 17.83 -17.69 -52.68
C TYR A 213 16.78 -17.73 -53.79
N GLY A 214 17.02 -18.62 -54.76
CA GLY A 214 15.96 -19.15 -55.59
C GLY A 214 14.81 -19.61 -54.68
N PRO A 215 13.59 -19.67 -55.22
CA PRO A 215 12.39 -20.00 -54.44
C PRO A 215 12.70 -21.15 -53.52
N ILE A 216 12.52 -20.95 -52.20
CA ILE A 216 12.59 -22.04 -51.25
C ILE A 216 11.46 -22.96 -51.68
N SER A 217 11.82 -24.01 -52.43
CA SER A 217 10.95 -25.13 -52.69
C SER A 217 10.73 -25.76 -51.34
N THR A 218 9.73 -25.28 -50.60
CA THR A 218 9.20 -26.03 -49.46
C THR A 218 8.78 -27.36 -50.06
N PRO A 219 9.47 -28.48 -49.78
CA PRO A 219 8.95 -29.76 -50.21
C PRO A 219 7.57 -29.84 -49.59
N ALA A 220 6.54 -29.85 -50.44
CA ALA A 220 5.20 -30.16 -50.02
C ALA A 220 5.27 -31.60 -49.52
N TYR A 221 5.55 -31.78 -48.23
CA TYR A 221 5.24 -33.01 -47.55
C TYR A 221 3.71 -33.06 -47.48
N SER A 222 3.11 -33.46 -48.61
CA SER A 222 1.79 -34.08 -48.64
C SER A 222 1.93 -35.31 -47.77
N TYR A 223 1.52 -35.20 -46.52
CA TYR A 223 1.38 -36.35 -45.65
C TYR A 223 0.12 -37.08 -46.11
N ASP A 224 0.21 -37.82 -47.22
CA ASP A 224 -0.80 -38.78 -47.71
C ASP A 224 -0.83 -40.02 -46.79
N GLY A 225 -0.84 -39.78 -45.49
CA GLY A 225 -1.10 -40.79 -44.48
C GLY A 225 -2.60 -41.04 -44.46
N TYR A 226 -3.03 -42.13 -45.08
CA TYR A 226 -4.35 -42.74 -44.93
C TYR A 226 -4.73 -42.86 -43.45
N GLY A 227 -5.40 -41.85 -42.95
CA GLY A 227 -5.92 -41.78 -41.59
C GLY A 227 -7.31 -41.18 -41.64
N TYR A 228 -8.32 -42.04 -41.70
CA TYR A 228 -9.68 -41.67 -41.30
C TYR A 228 -9.62 -41.10 -39.88
N GLY A 229 -9.71 -39.77 -39.76
CA GLY A 229 -9.55 -39.11 -38.48
C GLY A 229 -10.07 -37.70 -38.53
N TYR A 230 -11.37 -37.56 -38.28
CA TYR A 230 -12.10 -36.37 -37.82
C TYR A 230 -11.36 -35.04 -37.95
N ASP A 231 -11.88 -34.17 -38.83
CA ASP A 231 -11.64 -32.73 -38.83
C ASP A 231 -11.79 -32.20 -37.39
N ASN A 232 -10.66 -31.98 -36.74
CA ASN A 232 -10.60 -31.29 -35.46
C ASN A 232 -10.13 -29.85 -35.74
N PRO A 233 -11.05 -28.88 -35.86
CA PRO A 233 -10.72 -27.48 -36.15
C PRO A 233 -9.87 -26.81 -35.06
N TYR A 234 -9.55 -27.51 -33.96
CA TYR A 234 -8.70 -27.03 -32.88
C TYR A 234 -7.25 -27.54 -32.93
N ARG A 235 -6.89 -28.43 -33.86
CA ARG A 235 -5.48 -28.83 -34.04
C ARG A 235 -4.81 -27.92 -35.07
N ARG A 236 -4.38 -26.73 -34.63
CA ARG A 236 -3.31 -25.99 -35.31
C ARG A 236 -2.06 -26.87 -35.24
N GLN A 237 -1.78 -27.61 -36.30
CA GLN A 237 -0.51 -28.33 -36.40
C GLN A 237 0.61 -27.29 -36.29
N PRO A 238 1.61 -27.49 -35.41
CA PRO A 238 2.74 -26.58 -35.34
C PRO A 238 3.45 -26.61 -36.70
N VAL A 239 3.51 -25.47 -37.38
CA VAL A 239 4.33 -25.34 -38.58
C VAL A 239 5.79 -25.40 -38.12
N ILE A 240 6.43 -26.54 -38.34
CA ILE A 240 7.85 -26.71 -38.05
C ILE A 240 8.62 -26.02 -39.17
N VAL A 241 9.11 -24.81 -38.90
CA VAL A 241 10.02 -24.11 -39.81
C VAL A 241 11.43 -24.57 -39.51
N THR A 242 11.99 -25.45 -40.35
CA THR A 242 13.40 -25.81 -40.29
C THR A 242 14.23 -24.79 -41.05
N TRP A 243 15.33 -24.34 -40.44
CA TRP A 243 16.29 -23.47 -41.12
C TRP A 243 17.11 -24.29 -42.14
N PRO A 244 17.37 -23.77 -43.35
CA PRO A 244 18.24 -24.43 -44.32
C PRO A 244 19.64 -24.67 -43.71
N GLY A 245 20.09 -25.92 -43.71
CA GLY A 245 21.36 -26.36 -43.09
C GLY A 245 21.23 -26.98 -41.69
N CYS A 246 20.04 -26.90 -41.06
CA CYS A 246 19.73 -27.61 -39.82
C CYS A 246 19.03 -28.93 -40.14
N HIS A 247 19.80 -29.96 -40.51
CA HIS A 247 19.23 -31.29 -40.66
C HIS A 247 18.99 -31.89 -39.28
N VAL A 248 17.72 -32.15 -38.93
CA VAL A 248 17.38 -33.00 -37.79
C VAL A 248 17.73 -34.43 -38.19
N GLY A 249 19.01 -34.77 -38.11
CA GLY A 249 19.48 -36.13 -38.29
C GLY A 249 18.80 -37.01 -37.24
N SER A 250 17.98 -37.94 -37.70
CA SER A 250 17.27 -38.90 -36.85
C SER A 250 18.28 -39.87 -36.23
N SER A 251 18.95 -39.47 -35.15
CA SER A 251 19.57 -40.37 -34.15
C SER A 251 20.39 -39.56 -33.13
N TYR A 252 19.86 -39.42 -31.91
CA TYR A 252 20.62 -39.32 -30.65
C TYR A 252 21.77 -38.29 -30.55
N GLY A 253 21.67 -37.15 -31.23
CA GLY A 253 22.57 -36.01 -31.05
C GLY A 253 21.83 -34.81 -30.46
N SER A 254 22.42 -34.16 -29.46
CA SER A 254 21.93 -32.93 -28.81
C SER A 254 21.79 -31.78 -29.82
N GLY A 255 20.67 -31.72 -30.51
CA GLY A 255 20.29 -30.63 -31.40
C GLY A 255 19.47 -29.59 -30.65
N LEU A 256 19.87 -28.31 -30.75
CA LEU A 256 19.07 -27.20 -30.25
C LEU A 256 17.78 -27.12 -31.08
N THR A 257 16.67 -27.58 -30.51
CA THR A 257 15.36 -27.45 -31.14
C THR A 257 14.68 -26.19 -30.60
N VAL A 258 14.31 -25.27 -31.48
CA VAL A 258 13.51 -24.09 -31.13
C VAL A 258 12.11 -24.28 -31.69
N ALA A 259 11.14 -24.45 -30.80
CA ALA A 259 9.73 -24.48 -31.16
C ALA A 259 9.06 -23.18 -30.69
N GLY A 260 8.43 -22.47 -31.63
CA GLY A 260 7.58 -21.32 -31.33
C GLY A 260 6.14 -21.66 -31.65
N SER A 261 5.24 -21.40 -30.70
CA SER A 261 3.79 -21.47 -30.95
C SER A 261 3.15 -20.12 -30.60
N GLY A 262 2.22 -19.69 -31.44
CA GLY A 262 1.56 -18.40 -31.32
C GLY A 262 0.20 -18.37 -32.02
N SER A 263 -0.69 -17.50 -31.53
CA SER A 263 -2.00 -17.21 -32.12
C SER A 263 -1.97 -15.80 -32.70
N SER A 264 -2.46 -15.62 -33.94
CA SER A 264 -2.44 -14.32 -34.64
C SER A 264 -3.37 -13.26 -34.05
N GLY A 265 -4.22 -13.60 -33.07
CA GLY A 265 -5.21 -12.68 -32.49
C GLY A 265 -4.77 -11.96 -31.21
N SER A 266 -3.79 -12.50 -30.49
CA SER A 266 -3.21 -11.89 -29.29
C SER A 266 -1.72 -12.19 -29.30
N SER A 267 -0.89 -11.15 -29.21
CA SER A 267 0.56 -11.18 -29.45
C SER A 267 1.38 -11.99 -28.41
N SER A 268 0.85 -13.07 -27.86
CA SER A 268 1.59 -13.98 -26.98
C SER A 268 2.27 -15.06 -27.81
N TRP A 269 3.57 -14.90 -27.96
CA TRP A 269 4.46 -15.95 -28.46
C TRP A 269 5.12 -16.62 -27.26
N SER A 270 5.14 -17.94 -27.27
CA SER A 270 5.96 -18.71 -26.34
C SER A 270 7.08 -19.39 -27.10
N PHE A 271 8.28 -19.32 -26.54
CA PHE A 271 9.47 -19.99 -27.06
C PHE A 271 9.97 -20.93 -25.98
N ASN A 272 10.05 -22.22 -26.29
CA ASN A 272 10.67 -23.20 -25.42
C ASN A 272 11.98 -23.67 -26.03
N TRP A 273 12.97 -23.82 -25.16
CA TRP A 273 14.30 -24.30 -25.49
C TRP A 273 14.52 -25.61 -24.73
N HIS A 274 14.86 -26.66 -25.45
CA HIS A 274 15.31 -27.92 -24.86
C HIS A 274 16.77 -28.14 -25.28
N ARG A 275 17.61 -28.51 -24.31
CA ARG A 275 18.99 -28.95 -24.53
C ARG A 275 19.04 -30.46 -24.54
#